data_AF-A0A855IY94-F1
#
_entry.id   AF-A0A855IY94-F1
#
_cell.length_a   1.000
_cell.length_b   1.000
_cell.length_c   1.000
_cell.angle_alpha   90.00
_cell.angle_beta   90.00
_cell.angle_gamma   90.00
#
_symmetry.space_group_name_H-M   'P 1'
#
loop_
_entity.id
_entity.type
_entity.pdbx_description
1 polymer ?
#
loop_
_entity_poly.entity_id
_entity_poly.type
_entity_poly.pdbx_seq_one_letter_code
_entity_poly.pdbx_strand_id
1 'polypeptide(L)'
;MKNKKIEFGKAGDEFFSLLDGKMVEHELAKLRKSKKITTTQLKSVFELGVEFYNKFQFKEAEIIFSAYCALNPYDHRGPGCLAAIYLEKGQFKKSLDVLSVLKTYPTNDLDETILNISLCHYKLKEYIQSAATLIIVKSDNLNEFYSQRFEYLQKQLKPYLS
;
A
#
# COMPACT_ATOMS: atom_id res chain seq x y z
N MET A 1 19.53 -13.16 31.28
CA MET A 1 19.13 -11.84 30.72
C MET A 1 17.64 -11.67 30.91
N LYS A 2 17.20 -10.56 31.51
CA LYS A 2 15.78 -10.31 31.82
C LYS A 2 15.00 -10.15 30.51
N ASN A 3 13.91 -10.91 30.34
CA ASN A 3 12.89 -10.69 29.32
C ASN A 3 12.34 -9.27 29.50
N LYS A 4 12.87 -8.31 28.74
CA LYS A 4 12.29 -6.97 28.64
C LYS A 4 11.03 -7.05 27.79
N LYS A 5 9.96 -6.46 28.30
CA LYS A 5 8.64 -6.41 27.67
C LYS A 5 8.76 -5.47 26.45
N ILE A 6 8.63 -6.02 25.24
CA ILE A 6 8.67 -5.23 23.99
C ILE A 6 7.36 -4.43 23.91
N GLU A 7 7.47 -3.09 23.88
CA GLU A 7 6.34 -2.16 23.76
C GLU A 7 6.13 -1.80 22.29
N PHE A 8 5.04 -2.29 21.70
CA PHE A 8 4.61 -1.86 20.37
C PHE A 8 4.21 -0.37 20.40
N GLY A 9 4.74 0.42 19.46
CA GLY A 9 4.44 1.85 19.32
C GLY A 9 5.55 2.82 19.76
N LYS A 10 6.75 2.32 20.09
CA LYS A 10 7.95 3.16 20.27
C LYS A 10 9.02 2.75 19.27
N ALA A 11 9.36 3.67 18.36
CA ALA A 11 10.52 3.52 17.47
C ALA A 11 11.79 3.56 18.32
N GLY A 12 12.44 2.42 18.51
CA GLY A 12 13.72 2.29 19.22
C GLY A 12 14.52 1.11 18.65
N ASP A 13 15.80 1.03 19.01
CA ASP A 13 16.77 0.10 18.40
C ASP A 13 16.33 -1.37 18.41
N GLU A 14 15.64 -1.81 19.46
CA GLU A 14 15.07 -3.17 19.54
C GLU A 14 13.99 -3.42 18.47
N PHE A 15 13.22 -2.40 18.07
CA PHE A 15 12.23 -2.53 16.99
C PHE A 15 12.88 -2.55 15.60
N PHE A 16 13.95 -1.77 15.38
CA PHE A 16 14.70 -1.84 14.12
C PHE A 16 15.39 -3.20 13.93
N SER A 17 15.74 -3.89 15.03
CA SER A 17 16.22 -5.28 14.98
C SER A 17 15.15 -6.30 14.54
N LEU A 18 13.85 -5.94 14.65
CA LEU A 18 12.74 -6.78 14.18
C LEU A 18 12.59 -6.79 12.66
N LEU A 19 13.23 -5.86 11.93
CA LEU A 19 13.17 -5.81 10.46
C LEU A 19 13.90 -6.99 9.78
N ASP A 20 14.51 -7.88 10.56
CA ASP A 20 14.84 -9.22 10.11
C ASP A 20 13.55 -10.05 9.95
N GLY A 21 13.25 -10.49 8.73
CA GLY A 21 11.92 -11.02 8.35
C GLY A 21 11.40 -12.15 9.25
N LYS A 22 12.29 -12.96 9.83
CA LYS A 22 11.92 -14.04 10.77
C LYS A 22 11.33 -13.53 12.09
N MET A 23 11.75 -12.36 12.57
CA MET A 23 11.26 -11.79 13.83
C MET A 23 9.92 -11.06 13.65
N VAL A 24 9.69 -10.37 12.53
CA VAL A 24 8.36 -9.84 12.18
C VAL A 24 7.33 -10.96 12.11
N GLU A 25 7.65 -12.07 11.45
CA GLU A 25 6.77 -13.24 11.37
C GLU A 25 6.47 -13.85 12.74
N HIS A 26 7.48 -13.98 13.61
CA HIS A 26 7.32 -14.49 14.97
C HIS A 26 6.38 -13.62 15.81
N GLU A 27 6.55 -12.29 15.77
CA GLU A 27 5.72 -11.37 16.54
C GLU A 27 4.32 -11.21 15.94
N LEU A 28 4.16 -11.26 14.61
CA LEU A 28 2.86 -11.39 13.96
C LEU A 28 2.11 -12.64 14.43
N ALA A 29 2.82 -13.77 14.55
CA ALA A 29 2.24 -15.00 15.07
C ALA A 29 1.81 -14.86 16.54
N LYS A 30 2.60 -14.16 17.35
CA LYS A 30 2.28 -13.90 18.77
C LYS A 30 1.10 -12.95 18.94
N LEU A 31 1.02 -11.88 18.13
CA LEU A 31 -0.10 -10.94 18.10
C LEU A 31 -1.39 -11.60 17.60
N ARG A 32 -1.32 -12.43 16.56
CA ARG A 32 -2.46 -13.24 16.11
C ARG A 32 -2.95 -14.21 17.20
N LYS A 33 -2.04 -14.81 17.96
CA LYS A 33 -2.37 -15.69 19.10
C LYS A 33 -2.96 -14.94 20.30
N SER A 34 -2.68 -13.65 20.47
CA SER A 34 -3.12 -12.89 21.64
C SER A 34 -4.62 -12.57 21.64
N LYS A 35 -5.31 -12.72 20.50
CA LYS A 35 -6.75 -12.42 20.28
C LYS A 35 -7.22 -11.02 20.72
N LYS A 36 -6.31 -10.12 21.11
CA LYS A 36 -6.60 -8.78 21.63
C LYS A 36 -5.62 -7.77 21.05
N ILE A 37 -5.73 -7.53 19.74
CA ILE A 37 -5.06 -6.39 19.11
C ILE A 37 -5.99 -5.19 19.27
N THR A 38 -5.50 -4.12 19.89
CA THR A 38 -6.28 -2.89 20.05
C THR A 38 -6.19 -2.02 18.80
N THR A 39 -7.19 -1.17 18.59
CA THR A 39 -7.16 -0.15 17.52
C THR A 39 -5.97 0.79 17.65
N THR A 40 -5.56 1.11 18.89
CA THR A 40 -4.35 1.90 19.17
C THR A 40 -3.09 1.19 18.68
N GLN A 41 -2.96 -0.11 18.93
CA GLN A 41 -1.81 -0.88 18.44
C GLN A 41 -1.78 -0.91 16.91
N LEU A 42 -2.91 -1.17 16.25
CA LEU A 42 -3.00 -1.13 14.79
C LEU A 42 -2.61 0.24 14.24
N LYS A 43 -3.11 1.31 14.84
CA LYS A 43 -2.76 2.69 14.47
C LYS A 43 -1.25 2.93 14.57
N SER A 44 -0.61 2.52 15.67
CA SER A 44 0.84 2.65 15.83
C SER A 44 1.64 1.84 14.81
N VAL A 45 1.19 0.64 14.43
CA VAL A 45 1.84 -0.15 13.35
C VAL A 45 1.73 0.59 12.02
N PHE A 46 0.55 1.13 11.71
CA PHE A 46 0.33 1.88 10.47
C PHE A 46 1.19 3.15 10.39
N GLU A 47 1.19 3.96 11.45
CA GLU A 47 1.96 5.21 11.54
C GLU A 47 3.47 4.97 11.36
N LEU A 48 3.97 3.84 11.88
CA LEU A 48 5.35 3.46 11.71
C LEU A 48 5.69 3.08 10.26
N GLY A 49 4.79 2.37 9.57
CA GLY A 49 4.94 2.10 8.14
C GLY A 49 5.01 3.41 7.33
N VAL A 50 4.17 4.38 7.69
CA VAL A 50 4.17 5.72 7.09
C VAL A 50 5.48 6.47 7.37
N GLU A 51 6.03 6.36 8.58
CA GLU A 51 7.32 6.96 8.93
C GLU A 51 8.45 6.41 8.04
N PHE A 52 8.56 5.09 7.90
CA PHE A 52 9.54 4.46 7.01
C PHE A 52 9.33 4.88 5.56
N TYR A 53 8.07 4.91 5.09
CA TYR A 53 7.74 5.35 3.73
C TYR A 53 8.21 6.77 3.45
N ASN A 54 7.93 7.72 4.36
CA ASN A 54 8.31 9.13 4.23
C ASN A 54 9.82 9.35 4.28
N LYS A 55 10.58 8.41 4.87
CA LYS A 55 12.05 8.39 4.84
C LYS A 55 12.62 7.64 3.63
N PHE A 56 11.78 7.24 2.67
CA PHE A 56 12.15 6.43 1.50
C PHE A 56 12.74 5.05 1.85
N GLN A 57 12.49 4.57 3.07
CA GLN A 57 12.92 3.26 3.58
C GLN A 57 11.88 2.21 3.15
N PHE A 58 11.76 2.00 1.84
CA PHE A 58 10.68 1.24 1.24
C PHE A 58 10.67 -0.24 1.61
N LYS A 59 11.84 -0.84 1.88
CA LYS A 59 11.93 -2.25 2.28
C LYS A 59 11.29 -2.44 3.65
N GLU A 60 11.59 -1.56 4.58
CA GLU A 60 11.07 -1.54 5.94
C GLU A 60 9.57 -1.23 5.93
N ALA A 61 9.16 -0.21 5.18
CA ALA A 61 7.75 0.13 5.02
C ALA A 61 6.93 -1.05 4.45
N GLU A 62 7.46 -1.77 3.45
CA GLU A 62 6.79 -2.94 2.84
C GLU A 62 6.58 -4.05 3.88
N ILE A 63 7.56 -4.31 4.73
CA ILE A 63 7.45 -5.30 5.82
C ILE A 63 6.36 -4.88 6.81
N ILE A 64 6.36 -3.61 7.23
CA ILE A 64 5.39 -3.10 8.22
C ILE A 64 3.97 -3.08 7.66
N PHE A 65 3.75 -2.64 6.43
CA PHE A 65 2.41 -2.65 5.84
C PHE A 65 1.93 -4.08 5.52
N SER A 66 2.83 -5.00 5.16
CA SER A 66 2.49 -6.42 5.03
C SER A 66 2.02 -7.00 6.37
N ALA A 67 2.72 -6.67 7.46
CA ALA A 67 2.32 -6.99 8.82
C ALA A 67 0.96 -6.36 9.19
N TYR A 68 0.74 -5.09 8.82
CA TYR A 68 -0.53 -4.40 9.05
C TYR A 68 -1.72 -5.10 8.37
N CYS A 69 -1.60 -5.42 7.07
CA CYS A 69 -2.61 -6.18 6.32
C CYS A 69 -2.93 -7.52 6.98
N ALA A 70 -1.90 -8.20 7.50
CA ALA A 70 -2.03 -9.47 8.19
C ALA A 70 -2.77 -9.38 9.54
N LEU A 71 -2.74 -8.22 10.20
CA LEU A 71 -3.38 -7.95 11.49
C LEU A 71 -4.76 -7.29 11.34
N ASN A 72 -4.98 -6.53 10.27
CA ASN A 72 -6.21 -5.80 9.99
C ASN A 72 -6.64 -5.97 8.52
N PRO A 73 -7.13 -7.16 8.13
CA PRO A 73 -7.38 -7.50 6.73
C PRO A 73 -8.51 -6.70 6.07
N TYR A 74 -9.35 -6.01 6.86
CA TYR A 74 -10.51 -5.26 6.36
C TYR A 74 -10.23 -3.76 6.16
N ASP A 75 -8.99 -3.33 6.36
CA ASP A 75 -8.59 -1.93 6.18
C ASP A 75 -7.81 -1.73 4.88
N HIS A 76 -8.36 -0.89 4.01
CA HIS A 76 -7.83 -0.60 2.68
C HIS A 76 -6.47 0.11 2.71
N ARG A 77 -6.13 0.79 3.82
CA ARG A 77 -4.93 1.63 3.90
C ARG A 77 -3.65 0.81 3.78
N GLY A 78 -3.63 -0.40 4.34
CA GLY A 78 -2.48 -1.31 4.23
C GLY A 78 -2.17 -1.68 2.77
N PRO A 79 -3.12 -2.27 2.04
CA PRO A 79 -2.96 -2.55 0.61
C PRO A 79 -2.66 -1.30 -0.22
N GLY A 80 -3.28 -0.15 0.10
CA GLY A 80 -2.98 1.13 -0.54
C GLY A 80 -1.51 1.54 -0.42
N CYS A 81 -0.94 1.46 0.79
CA CYS A 81 0.47 1.76 1.00
C CYS A 81 1.40 0.75 0.32
N LEU A 82 1.06 -0.55 0.30
CA LEU A 82 1.84 -1.56 -0.43
C LEU A 82 1.85 -1.29 -1.94
N ALA A 83 0.68 -0.97 -2.51
CA ALA A 83 0.57 -0.62 -3.92
C ALA A 83 1.42 0.61 -4.26
N ALA A 84 1.40 1.65 -3.42
CA ALA A 84 2.24 2.84 -3.57
C ALA A 84 3.73 2.50 -3.53
N ILE A 85 4.18 1.70 -2.56
CA ILE A 85 5.57 1.22 -2.48
C ILE A 85 5.98 0.49 -3.76
N TYR A 86 5.13 -0.39 -4.28
CA TYR A 86 5.42 -1.11 -5.51
C TYR A 86 5.45 -0.19 -6.73
N LEU A 87 4.64 0.88 -6.78
CA LEU A 87 4.73 1.90 -7.83
C LEU A 87 6.07 2.65 -7.77
N GLU A 88 6.47 3.12 -6.59
CA GLU A 88 7.74 3.84 -6.38
C GLU A 88 8.95 2.97 -6.77
N LYS A 89 8.88 1.66 -6.51
CA LYS A 89 9.92 0.69 -6.88
C LYS A 89 9.85 0.24 -8.35
N GLY A 90 8.89 0.74 -9.14
CA GLY A 90 8.66 0.31 -10.53
C GLY A 90 8.17 -1.13 -10.68
N GLN A 91 7.67 -1.74 -9.61
CA GLN A 91 7.18 -3.12 -9.56
C GLN A 91 5.70 -3.17 -9.99
N PHE A 92 5.41 -2.73 -11.21
CA PHE A 92 4.04 -2.49 -11.68
C PHE A 92 3.14 -3.73 -11.66
N LYS A 93 3.69 -4.93 -11.91
CA LYS A 93 2.89 -6.16 -11.84
C LYS A 93 2.42 -6.46 -10.42
N LYS A 94 3.31 -6.34 -9.43
CA LYS A 94 2.96 -6.51 -8.01
C LYS A 94 1.99 -5.44 -7.53
N SER A 95 2.20 -4.19 -7.96
CA SER A 95 1.28 -3.11 -7.64
C SER A 95 -0.12 -3.41 -8.19
N LEU A 96 -0.21 -3.83 -9.46
CA LEU A 96 -1.47 -4.22 -10.10
C LEU A 96 -2.20 -5.35 -9.36
N ASP A 97 -1.47 -6.36 -8.88
CA ASP A 97 -2.04 -7.46 -8.10
C ASP A 97 -2.66 -6.95 -6.79
N VAL A 98 -1.95 -6.06 -6.07
CA VAL A 98 -2.46 -5.44 -4.84
C VAL A 98 -3.65 -4.52 -5.12
N LEU A 99 -3.58 -3.69 -6.17
CA LEU A 99 -4.64 -2.76 -6.55
C LEU A 99 -5.92 -3.51 -6.96
N SER A 100 -5.79 -4.68 -7.58
CA SER A 100 -6.91 -5.54 -7.95
C SER A 100 -7.68 -6.08 -6.75
N VAL A 101 -7.02 -6.19 -5.59
CA VAL A 101 -7.63 -6.50 -4.30
C VAL A 101 -8.14 -5.22 -3.64
N LEU A 102 -7.36 -4.14 -3.65
CA LEU A 102 -7.73 -2.85 -3.05
C LEU A 102 -9.07 -2.32 -3.58
N LYS A 103 -9.32 -2.45 -4.89
CA LYS A 103 -10.57 -1.97 -5.52
C LYS A 103 -11.85 -2.63 -5.00
N THR A 104 -11.74 -3.73 -4.24
CA THR A 104 -12.89 -4.43 -3.66
C THR A 104 -13.22 -3.93 -2.25
N TYR A 105 -12.40 -3.05 -1.65
CA TYR A 105 -12.66 -2.49 -0.33
C TYR A 105 -13.69 -1.36 -0.45
N PRO A 106 -14.84 -1.42 0.23
CA PRO A 106 -15.88 -0.37 0.12
C PRO A 106 -15.43 1.02 0.57
N THR A 107 -14.34 1.11 1.34
CA THR A 107 -13.83 2.35 1.93
C THR A 107 -12.63 2.91 1.19
N ASN A 108 -12.16 2.28 0.11
CA ASN A 108 -11.06 2.82 -0.68
C ASN A 108 -11.51 4.02 -1.51
N ASP A 109 -10.54 4.82 -1.94
CA ASP A 109 -10.78 5.75 -3.04
C ASP A 109 -10.72 4.97 -4.36
N LEU A 110 -11.89 4.73 -4.95
CA LEU A 110 -12.02 3.87 -6.11
C LEU A 110 -11.43 4.52 -7.36
N ASP A 111 -11.64 5.82 -7.57
CA ASP A 111 -11.16 6.54 -8.75
C ASP A 111 -9.63 6.65 -8.72
N GLU A 112 -9.04 6.95 -7.56
CA GLU A 112 -7.58 6.91 -7.37
C GLU A 112 -7.02 5.49 -7.60
N THR A 113 -7.70 4.46 -7.08
CA THR A 113 -7.27 3.06 -7.25
C THR A 113 -7.28 2.64 -8.71
N ILE A 114 -8.36 2.94 -9.43
CA ILE A 114 -8.50 2.63 -10.85
C ILE A 114 -7.47 3.40 -11.69
N LEU A 115 -7.24 4.67 -11.37
CA LEU A 115 -6.21 5.47 -12.04
C LEU A 115 -4.82 4.83 -11.88
N ASN A 116 -4.51 4.31 -10.69
CA ASN A 116 -3.26 3.59 -10.45
C ASN A 116 -3.19 2.25 -11.18
N ILE A 117 -4.32 1.56 -11.36
CA ILE A 117 -4.43 0.35 -12.21
C ILE A 117 -4.12 0.71 -13.66
N SER A 118 -4.71 1.79 -14.19
CA SER A 118 -4.45 2.29 -15.53
C SER A 118 -2.97 2.65 -15.72
N LEU A 119 -2.36 3.32 -14.73
CA LEU A 119 -0.93 3.60 -14.72
C LEU A 119 -0.08 2.33 -14.79
N CYS A 120 -0.41 1.29 -14.01
CA CYS A 120 0.31 0.03 -14.03
C CYS A 120 0.26 -0.61 -15.43
N HIS A 121 -0.93 -0.72 -16.02
CA HIS A 121 -1.08 -1.24 -17.37
C HIS A 121 -0.29 -0.41 -18.40
N TYR A 122 -0.32 0.92 -18.30
CA TYR A 122 0.47 1.80 -19.17
C TYR A 122 1.97 1.50 -19.07
N LYS A 123 2.50 1.40 -17.84
CA LYS A 123 3.92 1.13 -17.59
C LYS A 123 4.33 -0.29 -18.01
N LEU A 124 3.41 -1.23 -18.02
CA LEU A 124 3.58 -2.58 -18.57
C LEU A 124 3.40 -2.65 -20.09
N LYS A 125 3.12 -1.52 -20.76
CA LYS A 125 2.82 -1.42 -22.21
C LYS A 125 1.52 -2.12 -22.63
N GLU A 126 0.62 -2.36 -21.70
CA GLU A 126 -0.72 -2.93 -21.90
C GLU A 126 -1.70 -1.79 -22.21
N TYR A 127 -1.49 -1.09 -23.33
CA TYR A 127 -2.14 0.20 -23.61
C TYR A 127 -3.67 0.12 -23.74
N ILE A 128 -4.19 -0.98 -24.29
CA ILE A 128 -5.64 -1.16 -24.43
C ILE A 128 -6.30 -1.32 -23.06
N GLN A 129 -5.71 -2.12 -22.18
CA GLN A 129 -6.18 -2.31 -20.80
C GLN A 129 -6.05 -1.01 -20.00
N SER A 130 -4.96 -0.28 -20.22
CA SER A 130 -4.75 1.03 -19.62
C SER A 130 -5.82 2.04 -20.03
N ALA A 131 -6.15 2.12 -21.33
CA ALA A 131 -7.21 2.98 -21.83
C ALA A 131 -8.59 2.55 -21.31
N ALA A 132 -8.90 1.26 -21.36
CA ALA A 132 -10.17 0.71 -20.86
C ALA A 132 -10.39 0.92 -19.35
N THR A 133 -9.32 0.96 -18.56
CA THR A 133 -9.40 1.29 -17.14
C THR A 133 -9.39 2.80 -16.90
N LEU A 134 -8.80 3.61 -17.78
CA LEU A 134 -8.82 5.06 -17.64
C LEU A 134 -10.22 5.65 -17.88
N ILE A 135 -10.98 5.13 -18.84
CA ILE A 135 -12.32 5.68 -19.19
C ILE A 135 -13.35 5.58 -18.06
N ILE A 136 -13.14 4.69 -17.09
CA ILE A 136 -14.05 4.51 -15.95
C ILE A 136 -13.71 5.43 -14.77
N VAL A 137 -12.56 6.12 -14.80
CA VAL A 137 -12.14 7.07 -13.76
C VAL A 137 -12.99 8.35 -13.86
N LYS A 138 -13.61 8.74 -12.75
CA LYS A 138 -14.30 10.03 -12.60
C LYS A 138 -13.31 11.08 -12.11
N SER A 139 -12.83 11.91 -13.03
CA SER A 139 -11.82 12.95 -12.73
C SER A 139 -12.25 13.93 -11.65
N ASP A 140 -13.55 14.20 -11.51
CA ASP A 140 -14.10 15.14 -10.53
C ASP A 140 -13.88 14.69 -9.08
N ASN A 141 -13.63 13.39 -8.86
CA ASN A 141 -13.34 12.83 -7.54
C ASN A 141 -11.84 12.88 -7.19
N LEU A 142 -10.96 13.25 -8.15
CA LEU A 142 -9.52 13.22 -7.95
C LEU A 142 -9.03 14.52 -7.27
N ASN A 143 -8.08 14.36 -6.34
CA ASN A 143 -7.29 15.49 -5.85
C ASN A 143 -6.28 15.97 -6.91
N GLU A 144 -5.64 17.12 -6.68
CA GLU A 144 -4.71 17.74 -7.62
C GLU A 144 -3.59 16.81 -8.11
N PHE A 145 -3.01 16.02 -7.20
CA PHE A 145 -1.94 15.08 -7.54
C PHE A 145 -2.41 14.01 -8.53
N TYR A 146 -3.59 13.45 -8.31
CA TYR A 146 -4.15 12.44 -9.20
C TYR A 146 -4.73 13.02 -10.49
N SER A 147 -5.25 14.25 -10.47
CA SER A 147 -5.69 14.95 -11.68
C SER A 147 -4.54 15.13 -12.67
N GLN A 148 -3.36 15.54 -12.21
CA GLN A 148 -2.16 15.65 -13.07
C GLN A 148 -1.77 14.29 -13.68
N ARG A 149 -1.87 13.20 -12.90
CA ARG A 149 -1.60 11.84 -13.38
C ARG A 149 -2.64 11.38 -14.41
N PHE A 150 -3.91 11.70 -14.19
CA PHE A 150 -4.99 11.40 -15.11
C PHE A 150 -4.79 12.10 -16.46
N GLU A 151 -4.52 13.41 -16.45
CA GLU A 151 -4.23 14.20 -17.65
C GLU A 151 -3.01 13.67 -18.42
N TYR A 152 -1.95 13.30 -17.69
CA TYR A 152 -0.78 12.67 -18.27
C TYR A 152 -1.17 11.40 -19.05
N LEU A 153 -1.92 10.49 -18.42
CA LEU A 153 -2.33 9.24 -19.06
C LEU A 153 -3.29 9.47 -20.22
N GLN A 154 -4.25 10.40 -20.12
CA GLN A 154 -5.13 10.77 -21.24
C GLN A 154 -4.32 11.21 -22.47
N LYS A 155 -3.27 12.03 -22.27
CA LYS A 155 -2.40 12.46 -23.35
C LYS A 155 -1.64 11.29 -23.99
N GLN A 156 -1.07 10.39 -23.17
CA GLN A 156 -0.31 9.24 -23.68
C GLN A 156 -1.19 8.23 -24.40
N LEU A 157 -2.42 8.04 -23.93
CA LEU A 157 -3.35 7.02 -24.41
C LEU A 157 -4.31 7.54 -25.47
N LYS A 158 -4.17 8.79 -25.92
CA LYS A 158 -5.02 9.40 -26.95
C LYS A 158 -5.29 8.48 -28.16
N PRO A 159 -4.31 7.73 -28.71
CA PRO A 159 -4.56 6.82 -29.84
C PRO A 159 -5.49 5.64 -29.54
N TYR A 160 -5.75 5.34 -28.26
CA TYR A 160 -6.52 4.19 -27.78
C TYR A 160 -7.85 4.58 -27.13
N LEU A 161 -8.15 5.88 -27.06
CA LEU A 161 -9.36 6.44 -26.45
C LEU A 161 -10.40 6.89 -27.48
N SER A 162 -10.10 6.73 -28.77
CA SER A 162 -10.93 7.12 -29.92
C SER A 162 -11.75 5.96 -30.48
#